data_AF-A0A2D7S3J6-F1
#
_entry.id   AF-A0A2D7S3J6-F1
#
_cell.length_a   1.000
_cell.length_b   1.000
_cell.length_c   1.000
_cell.angle_alpha   90.00
_cell.angle_beta   90.00
_cell.angle_gamma   90.00
#
_symmetry.space_group_name_H-M   'P 1'
#
loop_
_entity.id
_entity.type
_entity.pdbx_description
1 polymer ?
#
loop_
_entity_poly.entity_id
_entity_poly.type
_entity_poly.pdbx_seq_one_letter_code
_entity_poly.pdbx_strand_id
1 'polypeptide(L)'
;SENEINETAFYKINENFLITNNSADQLLYFENEIWNQCLNYQILKIINNKKINIKLINFKKKILLTKAKEFSFKETIFRIIIFISKFTNFLTLFNKIAIVNVYINLRQQILLFLRLLNFPYMRFQFKIDFNSKINNNLRNSLTNYTINLKDDPSINEIAIYLLFKILPICYLEGFKELIKIKNNSIFPIKPKFIVTSVNLDTDEVFKLWVVDKIRNGSKLIVYQHGNNYGTSKYNYPSLDEIVSDKFITWGWKINDEKYLASQITNRYGLSKIQNYFKNSQNVLLVQNTINPSYHTEDVYYEFSNYFKNQMVFIDKLNLKIRNNLIIRLHRATSLLNHYEENLKWKDSKFNLQIDEGKLKFKKLLKKSKIIIFSYDSTGFLECLAYNIPSLAFWQNDLSHMRESVKSDFEKLVKAEILFFSSKKIADKVNNIYEDVESWWNSDQIQNVRKDFCLKYANTHNPHPNIIIKNLLK
;
A
#
# COMPACT_ATOMS: atom_id res chain seq x y z
N SER A 1 -31.13 -27.47 13.01
CA SER A 1 -32.07 -27.24 11.89
C SER A 1 -31.65 -25.95 11.21
N GLU A 2 -30.72 -26.07 10.29
CA GLU A 2 -30.15 -24.90 9.61
C GLU A 2 -31.14 -24.39 8.57
N ASN A 3 -31.32 -23.08 8.50
CA ASN A 3 -32.21 -22.44 7.54
C ASN A 3 -31.70 -22.76 6.11
N GLU A 4 -32.34 -23.71 5.41
CA GLU A 4 -32.05 -23.94 4.00
C GLU A 4 -32.47 -22.70 3.18
N ILE A 5 -31.52 -22.15 2.43
CA ILE A 5 -31.76 -20.99 1.55
C ILE A 5 -32.46 -21.50 0.29
N ASN A 6 -33.77 -21.28 0.20
CA ASN A 6 -34.59 -21.73 -0.94
C ASN A 6 -34.61 -20.73 -2.12
N GLU A 7 -34.28 -19.47 -1.88
CA GLU A 7 -34.31 -18.42 -2.89
C GLU A 7 -33.22 -17.37 -2.65
N THR A 8 -32.67 -16.84 -3.75
CA THR A 8 -31.76 -15.68 -3.74
C THR A 8 -32.03 -14.78 -4.95
N ALA A 9 -31.51 -13.56 -4.92
CA ALA A 9 -31.66 -12.60 -6.01
C ALA A 9 -30.33 -11.98 -6.43
N PHE A 10 -30.16 -11.81 -7.75
CA PHE A 10 -28.99 -11.17 -8.34
C PHE A 10 -29.41 -10.10 -9.33
N TYR A 11 -28.56 -9.10 -9.51
CA TYR A 11 -28.76 -8.11 -10.57
C TYR A 11 -28.52 -8.73 -11.95
N LYS A 12 -29.38 -8.39 -12.91
CA LYS A 12 -29.20 -8.74 -14.32
C LYS A 12 -28.06 -7.91 -14.91
N ILE A 13 -26.84 -8.43 -14.81
CA ILE A 13 -25.60 -7.79 -15.26
C ILE A 13 -24.94 -8.67 -16.32
N ASN A 14 -24.36 -8.04 -17.34
CA ASN A 14 -23.56 -8.75 -18.35
C ASN A 14 -22.29 -9.32 -17.69
N GLU A 15 -21.96 -10.59 -17.94
CA GLU A 15 -20.75 -11.25 -17.41
C GLU A 15 -19.45 -10.50 -17.74
N ASN A 16 -19.43 -9.77 -18.86
CA ASN A 16 -18.30 -8.92 -19.25
C ASN A 16 -18.03 -7.79 -18.25
N PHE A 17 -18.96 -7.50 -17.33
CA PHE A 17 -18.75 -6.57 -16.24
C PHE A 17 -17.64 -7.01 -15.28
N LEU A 18 -17.32 -8.31 -15.26
CA LEU A 18 -16.22 -8.84 -14.45
C LEU A 18 -14.84 -8.46 -15.00
N ILE A 19 -14.77 -8.09 -16.28
CA ILE A 19 -13.52 -7.83 -16.99
C ILE A 19 -13.15 -6.35 -16.83
N THR A 20 -11.91 -6.10 -16.43
CA THR A 20 -11.32 -4.76 -16.31
C THR A 20 -10.23 -4.53 -17.35
N ASN A 21 -9.79 -3.28 -17.50
CA ASN A 21 -8.76 -2.93 -18.48
C ASN A 21 -7.35 -3.41 -18.05
N ASN A 22 -7.03 -3.29 -16.76
CA ASN A 22 -5.71 -3.57 -16.19
C ASN A 22 -5.84 -4.03 -14.72
N SER A 23 -4.74 -4.45 -14.10
CA SER A 23 -4.76 -4.94 -12.72
C SER A 23 -5.04 -3.85 -11.68
N ALA A 24 -4.64 -2.60 -11.95
CA ALA A 24 -4.94 -1.48 -11.05
C ALA A 24 -6.46 -1.23 -10.95
N ASP A 25 -7.15 -1.21 -12.10
CA ASP A 25 -8.60 -1.12 -12.17
C ASP A 25 -9.23 -2.35 -11.50
N GLN A 26 -8.69 -3.55 -11.73
CA GLN A 26 -9.18 -4.78 -11.11
C GLN A 26 -9.22 -4.73 -9.58
N LEU A 27 -8.14 -4.25 -8.93
CA LEU A 27 -8.09 -4.11 -7.48
C LEU A 27 -9.18 -3.17 -6.93
N LEU A 28 -9.55 -2.13 -7.67
CA LEU A 28 -10.65 -1.24 -7.28
C LEU A 28 -12.01 -1.90 -7.47
N TYR A 29 -12.15 -2.75 -8.49
CA TYR A 29 -13.38 -3.47 -8.77
C TYR A 29 -13.65 -4.62 -7.81
N PHE A 30 -12.62 -5.24 -7.22
CA PHE A 30 -12.81 -6.29 -6.21
C PHE A 30 -13.59 -5.82 -4.99
N GLU A 31 -13.53 -4.54 -4.67
CA GLU A 31 -14.31 -4.01 -3.56
C GLU A 31 -15.73 -3.59 -4.01
N ASN A 32 -16.00 -3.49 -5.31
CA ASN A 32 -17.28 -3.07 -5.83
C ASN A 32 -18.37 -4.14 -5.60
N GLU A 33 -19.42 -3.78 -4.85
CA GLU A 33 -20.53 -4.68 -4.52
C GLU A 33 -21.24 -5.26 -5.75
N ILE A 34 -21.37 -4.47 -6.83
CA ILE A 34 -22.02 -4.90 -8.07
C ILE A 34 -21.13 -5.92 -8.79
N TRP A 35 -19.82 -5.73 -8.77
CA TRP A 35 -18.86 -6.67 -9.33
C TRP A 35 -18.87 -8.00 -8.56
N ASN A 36 -18.86 -7.94 -7.22
CA ASN A 36 -18.96 -9.12 -6.36
C ASN A 36 -20.29 -9.87 -6.54
N GLN A 37 -21.40 -9.15 -6.67
CA GLN A 37 -22.70 -9.75 -7.01
C GLN A 37 -22.65 -10.50 -8.36
N CYS A 38 -22.01 -9.91 -9.37
CA CYS A 38 -21.83 -10.56 -10.67
C CYS A 38 -20.96 -11.82 -10.54
N LEU A 39 -19.86 -11.77 -9.78
CA LEU A 39 -18.96 -12.90 -9.57
C LEU A 39 -19.68 -14.06 -8.86
N ASN A 40 -20.37 -13.76 -7.76
CA ASN A 40 -21.11 -14.74 -6.98
C ASN A 40 -22.22 -15.41 -7.80
N TYR A 41 -22.88 -14.65 -8.68
CA TYR A 41 -23.84 -15.22 -9.62
C TYR A 41 -23.20 -16.20 -10.61
N GLN A 42 -22.00 -15.90 -11.13
CA GLN A 42 -21.27 -16.82 -12.01
C GLN A 42 -20.84 -18.08 -11.27
N ILE A 43 -20.37 -17.96 -10.03
CA ILE A 43 -19.99 -19.11 -9.19
C ILE A 43 -21.20 -20.01 -8.94
N LEU A 44 -22.36 -19.45 -8.58
CA LEU A 44 -23.58 -20.24 -8.35
C LEU A 44 -24.06 -20.98 -9.59
N LYS A 45 -23.91 -20.38 -10.77
CA LYS A 45 -24.20 -21.06 -12.04
C LYS A 45 -23.31 -22.27 -12.28
N ILE A 46 -22.03 -22.16 -11.92
CA ILE A 46 -21.05 -23.24 -12.07
C ILE A 46 -21.34 -24.39 -11.10
N ILE A 47 -21.68 -24.07 -9.85
CA ILE A 47 -21.99 -25.06 -8.80
C ILE A 47 -23.34 -25.78 -9.08
N ASN A 48 -24.14 -25.30 -10.05
CA ASN A 48 -25.38 -25.92 -10.53
C ASN A 48 -26.32 -26.39 -9.41
N ASN A 49 -26.52 -25.55 -8.39
CA ASN A 49 -27.36 -25.89 -7.26
C ASN A 49 -28.85 -25.76 -7.63
N LYS A 50 -29.42 -26.83 -8.21
CA LYS A 50 -30.83 -26.91 -8.63
C LYS A 50 -31.85 -26.68 -7.50
N LYS A 51 -31.41 -26.64 -6.24
CA LYS A 51 -32.27 -26.42 -5.06
C LYS A 51 -32.55 -24.95 -4.77
N ILE A 52 -31.76 -24.02 -5.31
CA ILE A 52 -31.90 -22.59 -5.03
C ILE A 52 -32.59 -21.89 -6.20
N ASN A 53 -33.74 -21.26 -5.96
CA ASN A 53 -34.39 -20.42 -6.95
C ASN A 53 -33.65 -19.07 -7.09
N ILE A 54 -33.22 -18.71 -8.31
CA ILE A 54 -32.47 -17.48 -8.58
C ILE A 54 -33.37 -16.46 -9.30
N LYS A 55 -33.70 -15.35 -8.63
CA LYS A 55 -34.41 -14.22 -9.25
C LYS A 55 -33.43 -13.19 -9.83
N LEU A 56 -33.67 -12.76 -11.07
CA LEU A 56 -32.89 -11.70 -11.71
C LEU A 56 -33.60 -10.35 -11.64
N ILE A 57 -32.96 -9.36 -11.03
CA ILE A 57 -33.49 -8.01 -10.82
C ILE A 57 -32.86 -7.06 -11.84
N ASN A 58 -33.67 -6.27 -12.53
CA ASN A 58 -33.17 -5.24 -13.45
C ASN A 58 -32.43 -4.14 -12.68
N PHE A 59 -31.17 -3.90 -13.02
CA PHE A 59 -30.35 -2.86 -12.41
C PHE A 59 -30.20 -1.67 -13.36
N LYS A 60 -30.66 -0.47 -12.93
CA LYS A 60 -30.62 0.76 -13.74
C LYS A 60 -29.58 1.80 -13.29
N LYS A 61 -28.80 1.55 -12.23
CA LYS A 61 -27.89 2.56 -11.69
C LYS A 61 -26.64 2.70 -12.56
N LYS A 62 -26.26 3.93 -12.88
CA LYS A 62 -24.99 4.26 -13.53
C LYS A 62 -23.86 3.99 -12.53
N ILE A 63 -22.94 3.09 -12.86
CA ILE A 63 -21.76 2.81 -12.03
C ILE A 63 -20.88 4.06 -12.07
N LEU A 64 -20.85 4.80 -10.96
CA LEU A 64 -19.95 5.91 -10.77
C LEU A 64 -18.61 5.34 -10.32
N LEU A 65 -17.73 5.03 -11.28
CA LEU A 65 -16.33 4.84 -10.94
C LEU A 65 -15.78 6.20 -10.52
N THR A 66 -15.14 6.26 -9.36
CA THR A 66 -14.41 7.45 -8.90
C THR A 66 -13.40 7.84 -9.96
N LYS A 67 -13.70 8.88 -10.75
CA LYS A 67 -12.74 9.45 -11.68
C LYS A 67 -11.53 9.93 -10.89
N ALA A 68 -10.34 9.53 -11.34
CA ALA A 68 -9.10 10.14 -10.85
C ALA A 68 -9.21 11.66 -11.04
N LYS A 69 -8.85 12.44 -10.02
CA LYS A 69 -8.88 13.90 -10.08
C LYS A 69 -8.03 14.39 -11.25
N GLU A 70 -8.65 15.12 -12.16
CA GLU A 70 -7.93 15.89 -13.17
C GLU A 70 -7.10 16.97 -12.45
N PHE A 71 -5.80 17.00 -12.74
CA PHE A 71 -4.92 18.01 -12.19
C PHE A 71 -5.16 19.34 -12.90
N SER A 72 -5.74 20.33 -12.20
CA SER A 72 -5.83 21.71 -12.68
C SER A 72 -4.50 22.44 -12.50
N PHE A 73 -3.54 22.23 -13.40
CA PHE A 73 -2.35 23.09 -13.48
C PHE A 73 -2.63 24.29 -14.40
N LYS A 74 -2.04 25.45 -14.10
CA LYS A 74 -2.01 26.59 -15.03
C LYS A 74 -1.35 26.12 -16.34
N GLU A 75 -2.10 26.18 -17.45
CA GLU A 75 -1.74 25.57 -18.74
C GLU A 75 -0.32 25.93 -19.23
N THR A 76 0.15 27.15 -18.98
CA THR A 76 1.48 27.62 -19.41
C THR A 76 2.63 26.87 -18.72
N ILE A 77 2.54 26.65 -17.41
CA ILE A 77 3.55 25.90 -16.64
C ILE A 77 3.53 24.43 -17.09
N PHE A 78 2.34 23.90 -17.34
CA PHE A 78 2.17 22.54 -17.83
C PHE A 78 2.82 22.33 -19.21
N ARG A 79 2.66 23.28 -20.14
CA ARG A 79 3.31 23.23 -21.46
C ARG A 79 4.84 23.28 -21.37
N ILE A 80 5.40 24.12 -20.49
CA ILE A 80 6.85 24.20 -20.26
C ILE A 80 7.37 22.88 -19.68
N ILE A 81 6.67 22.32 -18.68
CA ILE A 81 7.03 21.03 -18.10
C ILE A 81 6.97 19.91 -19.15
N ILE A 82 5.94 19.89 -20.01
CA ILE A 82 5.86 18.93 -21.11
C ILE A 82 7.05 19.08 -22.05
N PHE A 83 7.41 20.31 -22.44
CA PHE A 83 8.53 20.54 -23.35
C PHE A 83 9.86 20.07 -22.75
N ILE A 84 10.16 20.46 -21.52
CA ILE A 84 11.35 20.01 -20.77
C ILE A 84 11.32 18.49 -20.62
N SER A 85 10.16 17.90 -20.34
CA SER A 85 10.00 16.46 -20.23
C SER A 85 10.33 15.76 -21.55
N LYS A 86 9.90 16.27 -22.72
CA LYS A 86 10.23 15.65 -24.02
C LYS A 86 11.73 15.60 -24.27
N PHE A 87 12.44 16.70 -24.02
CA PHE A 87 13.89 16.76 -24.22
C PHE A 87 14.64 15.85 -23.24
N THR A 88 14.32 15.95 -21.95
CA THR A 88 14.95 15.09 -20.93
C THR A 88 14.64 13.61 -21.17
N ASN A 89 13.42 13.28 -21.59
CA ASN A 89 12.99 11.91 -21.90
C ASN A 89 13.73 11.32 -23.12
N PHE A 90 14.14 12.14 -24.10
CA PHE A 90 15.00 11.67 -25.19
C PHE A 90 16.39 11.27 -24.67
N LEU A 91 17.00 12.13 -23.83
CA LEU A 91 18.31 11.84 -23.25
C LEU A 91 18.28 10.61 -22.34
N THR A 92 17.15 10.36 -21.66
CA THR A 92 17.02 9.20 -20.77
C THR A 92 17.00 7.87 -21.48
N LEU A 93 16.71 7.83 -22.79
CA LEU A 93 16.81 6.60 -23.59
C LEU A 93 18.21 5.99 -23.54
N PHE A 94 19.23 6.82 -23.36
CA PHE A 94 20.64 6.44 -23.33
C PHE A 94 21.21 6.24 -21.91
N ASN A 95 20.38 6.41 -20.87
CA ASN A 95 20.83 6.18 -19.51
C ASN A 95 21.25 4.71 -19.31
N LYS A 96 22.45 4.50 -18.77
CA LYS A 96 22.94 3.16 -18.41
C LYS A 96 22.27 2.61 -17.15
N ILE A 97 21.63 3.46 -16.35
CA ILE A 97 20.90 3.06 -15.15
C ILE A 97 19.50 3.66 -15.23
N ALA A 98 18.47 2.84 -15.05
CA ALA A 98 17.10 3.32 -14.92
C ALA A 98 16.76 3.52 -13.45
N ILE A 99 16.27 4.69 -13.06
CA ILE A 99 15.85 5.00 -11.69
C ILE A 99 14.37 5.35 -11.73
N VAL A 100 13.53 4.48 -11.19
CA VAL A 100 12.06 4.56 -11.32
C VAL A 100 11.44 4.65 -9.93
N ASN A 101 10.76 5.76 -9.62
CA ASN A 101 9.96 5.92 -8.38
C ASN A 101 10.60 5.37 -7.09
N VAL A 102 11.88 5.67 -6.87
CA VAL A 102 12.59 5.23 -5.67
C VAL A 102 12.13 6.05 -4.46
N TYR A 103 11.92 5.41 -3.30
CA TYR A 103 11.39 5.99 -2.06
C TYR A 103 12.41 6.88 -1.30
N ILE A 104 13.12 7.72 -2.04
CA ILE A 104 14.13 8.67 -1.58
C ILE A 104 13.57 10.08 -1.79
N ASN A 105 13.90 11.06 -0.94
CA ASN A 105 13.41 12.43 -1.15
C ASN A 105 14.02 13.09 -2.39
N LEU A 106 13.32 14.08 -2.97
CA LEU A 106 13.69 14.70 -4.24
C LEU A 106 15.13 15.23 -4.30
N ARG A 107 15.61 15.87 -3.21
CA ARG A 107 17.00 16.37 -3.15
C ARG A 107 18.01 15.25 -3.30
N GLN A 108 17.78 14.15 -2.60
CA GLN A 108 18.64 12.98 -2.67
C GLN A 108 18.51 12.22 -4.00
N GLN A 109 17.34 12.22 -4.64
CA GLN A 109 17.20 11.69 -6.00
C GLN A 109 18.03 12.51 -7.00
N ILE A 110 17.98 13.85 -6.95
CA ILE A 110 18.81 14.72 -7.79
C ILE A 110 20.30 14.43 -7.57
N LEU A 111 20.73 14.32 -6.32
CA LEU A 111 22.11 13.96 -5.99
C LEU A 111 22.51 12.58 -6.54
N LEU A 112 21.58 11.62 -6.56
CA LEU A 112 21.81 10.29 -7.14
C LEU A 112 22.00 10.39 -8.66
N PHE A 113 21.12 11.11 -9.36
CA PHE A 113 21.24 11.33 -10.81
C PHE A 113 22.58 11.97 -11.18
N LEU A 114 22.99 13.03 -10.47
CA LEU A 114 24.27 13.71 -10.70
C LEU A 114 25.46 12.78 -10.44
N ARG A 115 25.44 12.00 -9.35
CA ARG A 115 26.52 11.06 -9.00
C ARG A 115 26.69 9.93 -10.01
N LEU A 116 25.62 9.58 -10.72
CA LEU A 116 25.60 8.51 -11.71
C LEU A 116 25.72 9.03 -13.15
N LEU A 117 25.83 10.35 -13.33
CA LEU A 117 25.79 11.01 -14.65
C LEU A 117 24.56 10.59 -15.47
N ASN A 118 23.44 10.41 -14.79
CA ASN A 118 22.16 10.03 -15.38
C ASN A 118 21.25 11.24 -15.56
N PHE A 119 20.47 11.26 -16.63
CA PHE A 119 19.42 12.25 -16.80
C PHE A 119 18.15 11.82 -16.02
N PRO A 120 17.50 12.74 -15.28
CA PRO A 120 16.20 12.47 -14.70
C PRO A 120 15.15 12.42 -15.82
N TYR A 121 14.24 11.45 -15.79
CA TYR A 121 13.03 11.49 -16.64
C TYR A 121 11.81 11.83 -15.80
N MET A 122 10.90 12.62 -16.39
CA MET A 122 9.63 12.97 -15.76
C MET A 122 8.55 12.05 -16.33
N ARG A 123 8.09 11.08 -15.53
CA ARG A 123 6.99 10.22 -15.94
C ARG A 123 5.65 10.80 -15.50
N PHE A 124 4.81 11.10 -16.48
CA PHE A 124 3.37 11.21 -16.27
C PHE A 124 2.77 9.81 -16.46
N GLN A 125 2.25 9.23 -15.39
CA GLN A 125 1.47 8.00 -15.50
C GLN A 125 0.11 8.38 -16.05
N PHE A 126 -0.07 8.25 -17.36
CA PHE A 126 -1.38 8.38 -17.97
C PHE A 126 -2.16 7.08 -17.72
N LYS A 127 -3.48 7.21 -17.52
CA LYS A 127 -4.36 6.04 -17.57
C LYS A 127 -4.22 5.42 -18.96
N ILE A 128 -3.92 4.12 -19.00
CA ILE A 128 -3.86 3.39 -20.26
C ILE A 128 -5.27 2.92 -20.56
N ASP A 129 -5.90 3.58 -21.52
CA ASP A 129 -7.15 3.10 -22.09
C ASP A 129 -6.80 2.18 -23.26
N PHE A 130 -7.12 0.89 -23.09
CA PHE A 130 -6.97 -0.10 -24.15
C PHE A 130 -8.13 0.05 -25.12
N ASN A 131 -7.84 0.15 -26.42
CA ASN A 131 -8.86 0.15 -27.47
C ASN A 131 -9.40 -1.26 -27.76
N SER A 132 -8.68 -2.28 -27.28
CA SER A 132 -9.00 -3.68 -27.51
C SER A 132 -10.36 -4.05 -26.90
N LYS A 133 -11.24 -4.61 -27.73
CA LYS A 133 -12.57 -5.07 -27.32
C LYS A 133 -12.48 -6.49 -26.73
N ILE A 134 -13.35 -6.78 -25.77
CA ILE A 134 -13.50 -8.10 -25.17
C ILE A 134 -13.80 -9.14 -26.25
N ASN A 135 -13.08 -10.27 -26.24
CA ASN A 135 -13.26 -11.38 -27.17
C ASN A 135 -13.72 -12.64 -26.41
N ASN A 136 -15.04 -12.83 -26.35
CA ASN A 136 -15.64 -13.96 -25.64
C ASN A 136 -15.25 -15.31 -26.25
N ASN A 137 -15.07 -15.40 -27.57
CA ASN A 137 -14.66 -16.65 -28.22
C ASN A 137 -13.25 -17.07 -27.79
N LEU A 138 -12.30 -16.12 -27.75
CA LEU A 138 -10.94 -16.37 -27.25
C LEU A 138 -10.97 -16.82 -25.79
N ARG A 139 -11.69 -16.10 -24.92
CA ARG A 139 -11.77 -16.44 -23.49
C ARG A 139 -12.41 -17.81 -23.26
N ASN A 140 -13.49 -18.13 -23.97
CA ASN A 140 -14.14 -19.43 -23.92
C ASN A 140 -13.22 -20.54 -24.40
N SER A 141 -12.51 -20.32 -25.52
CA SER A 141 -11.55 -21.29 -26.05
C SER A 141 -10.42 -21.58 -25.07
N LEU A 142 -9.82 -20.55 -24.45
CA LEU A 142 -8.77 -20.73 -23.43
C LEU A 142 -9.30 -21.44 -22.18
N THR A 143 -10.52 -21.09 -21.75
CA THR A 143 -11.16 -21.73 -20.60
C THR A 143 -11.36 -23.22 -20.87
N ASN A 144 -12.00 -23.58 -21.98
CA ASN A 144 -12.30 -24.97 -22.35
C ASN A 144 -11.04 -25.78 -22.66
N TYR A 145 -9.99 -25.14 -23.16
CA TYR A 145 -8.68 -25.76 -23.33
C TYR A 145 -8.03 -26.11 -21.99
N THR A 146 -8.19 -25.25 -20.99
CA THR A 146 -7.53 -25.39 -19.69
C THR A 146 -8.27 -26.34 -18.75
N ILE A 147 -9.60 -26.35 -18.82
CA ILE A 147 -10.43 -27.14 -17.90
C ILE A 147 -11.74 -27.59 -18.54
N ASN A 148 -12.11 -28.84 -18.23
CA ASN A 148 -13.46 -29.35 -18.43
C ASN A 148 -14.13 -29.48 -17.06
N LEU A 149 -15.16 -28.66 -16.81
CA LEU A 149 -15.85 -28.65 -15.52
C LEU A 149 -16.65 -29.94 -15.31
N LYS A 150 -16.57 -30.48 -14.10
CA LYS A 150 -17.41 -31.59 -13.63
C LYS A 150 -18.74 -31.07 -13.12
N ASP A 151 -19.69 -31.98 -12.90
CA ASP A 151 -21.01 -31.65 -12.33
C ASP A 151 -20.93 -31.09 -10.90
N ASP A 152 -19.94 -31.50 -10.12
CA ASP A 152 -19.63 -30.98 -8.77
C ASP A 152 -18.16 -30.51 -8.72
N PRO A 153 -17.87 -29.28 -9.18
CA PRO A 153 -16.51 -28.81 -9.32
C PRO A 153 -15.94 -28.34 -7.97
N SER A 154 -14.71 -28.73 -7.69
CA SER A 154 -13.94 -28.20 -6.56
C SER A 154 -13.67 -26.70 -6.71
N ILE A 155 -13.36 -26.02 -5.61
CA ILE A 155 -13.03 -24.59 -5.61
C ILE A 155 -11.87 -24.24 -6.56
N ASN A 156 -10.89 -25.13 -6.70
CA ASN A 156 -9.77 -24.97 -7.62
C ASN A 156 -10.22 -25.02 -9.08
N GLU A 157 -11.14 -25.94 -9.40
CA GLU A 157 -11.70 -26.06 -10.75
C GLU A 157 -12.53 -24.82 -11.11
N ILE A 158 -13.33 -24.30 -10.17
CA ILE A 158 -14.08 -23.05 -10.34
C ILE A 158 -13.12 -21.86 -10.57
N ALA A 159 -12.05 -21.77 -9.79
CA ALA A 159 -11.06 -20.69 -9.91
C ALA A 159 -10.34 -20.72 -11.27
N ILE A 160 -9.92 -21.90 -11.74
CA ILE A 160 -9.30 -22.07 -13.07
C ILE A 160 -10.28 -21.72 -14.18
N TYR A 161 -11.54 -22.15 -14.07
CA TYR A 161 -12.58 -21.81 -15.04
C TYR A 161 -12.81 -20.30 -15.13
N LEU A 162 -12.85 -19.62 -13.98
CA LEU A 162 -13.07 -18.17 -13.92
C LEU A 162 -11.84 -17.34 -14.33
N LEU A 163 -10.63 -17.91 -14.29
CA LEU A 163 -9.37 -17.20 -14.57
C LEU A 163 -9.43 -16.40 -15.88
N PHE A 164 -9.69 -17.07 -17.01
CA PHE A 164 -9.73 -16.41 -18.32
C PHE A 164 -11.01 -15.59 -18.56
N LYS A 165 -12.06 -15.80 -17.75
CA LYS A 165 -13.30 -15.04 -17.79
C LYS A 165 -13.16 -13.68 -17.13
N ILE A 166 -12.30 -13.57 -16.12
CA ILE A 166 -12.14 -12.36 -15.30
C ILE A 166 -10.84 -11.61 -15.65
N LEU A 167 -9.86 -12.28 -16.27
CA LEU A 167 -8.54 -11.69 -16.52
C LEU A 167 -8.63 -10.33 -17.24
N PRO A 168 -7.91 -9.29 -16.77
CA PRO A 168 -7.94 -7.99 -17.42
C PRO A 168 -7.58 -8.01 -18.90
N ILE A 169 -8.16 -7.09 -19.67
CA ILE A 169 -7.95 -6.95 -21.13
C ILE A 169 -6.46 -6.85 -21.47
N CYS A 170 -5.67 -6.13 -20.67
CA CYS A 170 -4.24 -5.95 -20.91
C CYS A 170 -3.42 -7.25 -20.98
N TYR A 171 -3.93 -8.35 -20.39
CA TYR A 171 -3.25 -9.65 -20.36
C TYR A 171 -3.72 -10.60 -21.47
N LEU A 172 -4.82 -10.30 -22.16
CA LEU A 172 -5.35 -11.10 -23.27
C LEU A 172 -5.47 -10.25 -24.53
N GLU A 173 -6.64 -9.67 -24.79
CA GLU A 173 -6.94 -8.98 -26.04
C GLU A 173 -6.03 -7.76 -26.25
N GLY A 174 -5.75 -7.04 -25.17
CA GLY A 174 -4.91 -5.84 -25.14
C GLY A 174 -3.42 -6.12 -25.05
N PHE A 175 -2.96 -7.37 -25.02
CA PHE A 175 -1.54 -7.66 -24.79
C PHE A 175 -0.62 -7.11 -25.89
N LYS A 176 -1.03 -7.19 -27.16
CA LYS A 176 -0.28 -6.59 -28.28
C LYS A 176 -0.21 -5.06 -28.18
N GLU A 177 -1.31 -4.43 -27.77
CA GLU A 177 -1.38 -2.98 -27.54
C GLU A 177 -0.47 -2.57 -26.38
N LEU A 178 -0.47 -3.36 -25.29
CA LEU A 178 0.42 -3.17 -24.16
C LEU A 178 1.90 -3.24 -24.56
N ILE A 179 2.29 -4.19 -25.42
CA ILE A 179 3.65 -4.26 -25.99
C ILE A 179 3.99 -3.01 -26.80
N LYS A 180 3.06 -2.53 -27.63
CA LYS A 180 3.25 -1.30 -28.41
C LYS A 180 3.46 -0.08 -27.50
N ILE A 181 2.67 0.04 -26.44
CA ILE A 181 2.81 1.11 -25.43
C ILE A 181 4.17 1.00 -24.73
N LYS A 182 4.59 -0.21 -24.34
CA LYS A 182 5.90 -0.46 -23.76
C LYS A 182 7.04 -0.04 -24.70
N ASN A 183 6.94 -0.36 -25.98
CA ASN A 183 7.96 -0.01 -26.97
C ASN A 183 8.03 1.50 -27.24
N ASN A 184 6.93 2.22 -27.05
CA ASN A 184 6.86 3.68 -27.16
C ASN A 184 7.09 4.41 -25.82
N SER A 185 7.46 3.69 -24.77
CA SER A 185 7.72 4.29 -23.46
C SER A 185 9.03 5.07 -23.44
N ILE A 186 9.16 5.96 -22.47
CA ILE A 186 10.34 6.81 -22.26
C ILE A 186 11.45 6.13 -21.47
N PHE A 187 11.30 4.83 -21.19
CA PHE A 187 12.27 4.10 -20.38
C PHE A 187 13.58 3.87 -21.15
N PRO A 188 14.73 3.77 -20.46
CA PRO A 188 16.01 3.51 -21.11
C PRO A 188 15.98 2.28 -22.02
N ILE A 189 16.68 2.35 -23.16
CA ILE A 189 16.63 1.29 -24.18
C ILE A 189 17.47 0.08 -23.74
N LYS A 190 18.67 0.33 -23.19
CA LYS A 190 19.63 -0.69 -22.73
C LYS A 190 20.22 -0.33 -21.35
N PRO A 191 19.40 -0.26 -20.29
CA PRO A 191 19.94 -0.06 -18.96
C PRO A 191 20.78 -1.29 -18.55
N LYS A 192 21.92 -1.08 -17.91
CA LYS A 192 22.63 -2.15 -17.19
C LYS A 192 21.92 -2.50 -15.89
N PHE A 193 21.34 -1.49 -15.24
CA PHE A 193 20.68 -1.63 -13.94
C PHE A 193 19.35 -0.88 -13.90
N ILE A 194 18.40 -1.44 -13.17
CA ILE A 194 17.08 -0.87 -12.92
C ILE A 194 16.93 -0.75 -11.41
N VAL A 195 16.74 0.47 -10.93
CA VAL A 195 16.55 0.77 -9.50
C VAL A 195 15.13 1.24 -9.31
N THR A 196 14.37 0.54 -8.48
CA THR A 196 13.00 0.95 -8.13
C THR A 196 12.72 0.75 -6.65
N SER A 197 11.69 1.41 -6.15
CA SER A 197 11.06 1.05 -4.89
C SER A 197 9.66 0.49 -5.07
N VAL A 198 8.98 0.79 -6.17
CA VAL A 198 7.57 0.44 -6.40
C VAL A 198 7.34 0.11 -7.88
N ASN A 199 6.10 0.18 -8.36
CA ASN A 199 5.67 -0.13 -9.74
C ASN A 199 5.76 -1.62 -10.14
N LEU A 200 6.20 -2.51 -9.27
CA LEU A 200 6.25 -3.96 -9.56
C LEU A 200 4.91 -4.67 -9.41
N ASP A 201 3.89 -3.99 -8.88
CA ASP A 201 2.56 -4.54 -8.66
C ASP A 201 1.62 -4.23 -9.85
N THR A 202 1.14 -2.99 -9.97
CA THR A 202 0.05 -2.62 -10.89
C THR A 202 0.47 -1.76 -12.10
N ASP A 203 1.76 -1.69 -12.44
CA ASP A 203 2.25 -0.93 -13.61
C ASP A 203 2.69 -1.88 -14.72
N GLU A 204 1.74 -2.32 -15.54
CA GLU A 204 1.96 -3.38 -16.54
C GLU A 204 3.01 -3.00 -17.58
N VAL A 205 3.05 -1.72 -17.98
CA VAL A 205 4.06 -1.23 -18.92
C VAL A 205 5.45 -1.31 -18.31
N PHE A 206 5.59 -0.88 -17.05
CA PHE A 206 6.86 -0.99 -16.33
C PHE A 206 7.25 -2.45 -16.13
N LYS A 207 6.34 -3.32 -15.68
CA LYS A 207 6.62 -4.76 -15.50
C LYS A 207 7.12 -5.41 -16.78
N LEU A 208 6.44 -5.21 -17.91
CA LEU A 208 6.88 -5.76 -19.19
C LEU A 208 8.21 -5.18 -19.67
N TRP A 209 8.44 -3.89 -19.45
CA TRP A 209 9.73 -3.28 -19.76
C TRP A 209 10.85 -3.89 -18.89
N VAL A 210 10.63 -4.04 -17.58
CA VAL A 210 11.60 -4.67 -16.67
C VAL A 210 11.92 -6.10 -17.11
N VAL A 211 10.90 -6.92 -17.40
CA VAL A 211 11.10 -8.30 -17.88
C VAL A 211 11.91 -8.34 -19.16
N ASP A 212 11.59 -7.48 -20.13
CA ASP A 212 12.34 -7.34 -21.39
C ASP A 212 13.81 -6.98 -21.14
N LYS A 213 14.09 -6.07 -20.20
CA LYS A 213 15.45 -5.63 -19.91
C LYS A 213 16.26 -6.67 -19.14
N ILE A 214 15.66 -7.32 -18.14
CA ILE A 214 16.31 -8.41 -17.39
C ILE A 214 16.68 -9.57 -18.32
N ARG A 215 15.77 -9.96 -19.24
CA ARG A 215 16.07 -11.00 -20.25
C ARG A 215 17.23 -10.63 -21.17
N ASN A 216 17.51 -9.35 -21.33
CA ASN A 216 18.62 -8.81 -22.11
C ASN A 216 19.84 -8.42 -21.24
N GLY A 217 19.94 -8.95 -20.01
CA GLY A 217 21.11 -8.84 -19.15
C GLY A 217 21.10 -7.69 -18.15
N SER A 218 20.02 -6.90 -18.05
CA SER A 218 19.88 -5.89 -16.99
C SER A 218 19.69 -6.52 -15.61
N LYS A 219 20.09 -5.80 -14.56
CA LYS A 219 19.91 -6.21 -13.16
C LYS A 219 18.88 -5.34 -12.44
N LEU A 220 17.99 -5.95 -11.66
CA LEU A 220 16.95 -5.27 -10.88
C LEU A 220 17.38 -5.10 -9.42
N ILE A 221 17.42 -3.85 -8.97
CA ILE A 221 17.72 -3.45 -7.60
C ILE A 221 16.46 -2.83 -7.01
N VAL A 222 15.96 -3.39 -5.92
CA VAL A 222 14.77 -2.86 -5.24
C VAL A 222 15.17 -2.25 -3.91
N TYR A 223 14.68 -1.04 -3.62
CA TYR A 223 14.83 -0.40 -2.32
C TYR A 223 13.50 -0.45 -1.56
N GLN A 224 13.55 -1.00 -0.35
CA GLN A 224 12.40 -1.11 0.56
C GLN A 224 11.59 0.19 0.65
N HIS A 225 10.27 0.07 0.56
CA HIS A 225 9.35 1.20 0.41
C HIS A 225 8.26 1.27 1.49
N GLY A 226 8.35 0.43 2.51
CA GLY A 226 7.39 0.39 3.60
C GLY A 226 7.84 -0.51 4.74
N ASN A 227 6.99 -0.62 5.75
CA ASN A 227 7.11 -1.61 6.81
C ASN A 227 6.83 -3.03 6.29
N ASN A 228 6.88 -4.04 7.17
CA ASN A 228 6.52 -5.45 6.93
C ASN A 228 7.55 -6.32 6.19
N TYR A 229 8.50 -5.72 5.46
CA TYR A 229 9.61 -6.44 4.85
C TYR A 229 10.50 -7.08 5.91
N GLY A 230 10.73 -8.39 5.79
CA GLY A 230 11.51 -9.16 6.75
C GLY A 230 10.83 -9.40 8.11
N THR A 231 9.67 -8.78 8.39
CA THR A 231 9.00 -8.87 9.71
C THR A 231 7.64 -9.57 9.66
N SER A 232 6.82 -9.35 8.63
CA SER A 232 5.50 -9.97 8.49
C SER A 232 5.62 -11.43 8.05
N LYS A 233 4.79 -12.31 8.60
CA LYS A 233 4.75 -13.72 8.17
C LYS A 233 3.95 -13.94 6.88
N TYR A 234 3.09 -13.00 6.52
CA TYR A 234 2.22 -13.09 5.34
C TYR A 234 2.87 -12.52 4.07
N ASN A 235 3.97 -11.77 4.22
CA ASN A 235 4.65 -11.10 3.12
C ASN A 235 6.17 -11.34 3.18
N TYR A 236 6.58 -12.59 3.36
CA TYR A 236 7.99 -12.97 3.47
C TYR A 236 8.33 -14.28 2.73
N PRO A 237 9.34 -14.26 1.84
CA PRO A 237 9.84 -13.05 1.19
C PRO A 237 8.74 -12.42 0.35
N SER A 238 8.67 -11.09 0.33
CA SER A 238 7.74 -10.37 -0.55
C SER A 238 8.10 -10.58 -2.03
N LEU A 239 7.16 -10.29 -2.94
CA LEU A 239 7.42 -10.38 -4.39
C LEU A 239 8.63 -9.54 -4.80
N ASP A 240 8.73 -8.31 -4.28
CA ASP A 240 9.85 -7.39 -4.49
C ASP A 240 11.20 -7.98 -4.07
N GLU A 241 11.22 -8.68 -2.93
CA GLU A 241 12.38 -9.43 -2.49
C GLU A 241 12.64 -10.56 -3.49
N ILE A 242 11.67 -11.39 -3.84
CA ILE A 242 11.87 -12.54 -4.74
C ILE A 242 12.44 -12.12 -6.10
N VAL A 243 11.84 -11.13 -6.76
CA VAL A 243 12.15 -10.82 -8.18
C VAL A 243 13.42 -9.98 -8.37
N SER A 244 13.96 -9.36 -7.32
CA SER A 244 15.14 -8.50 -7.42
C SER A 244 16.45 -9.28 -7.43
N ASP A 245 17.47 -8.79 -8.13
CA ASP A 245 18.84 -9.28 -8.03
C ASP A 245 19.49 -8.80 -6.71
N LYS A 246 19.17 -7.58 -6.27
CA LYS A 246 19.57 -7.02 -4.97
C LYS A 246 18.39 -6.31 -4.31
N PHE A 247 18.22 -6.51 -3.01
CA PHE A 247 17.19 -5.86 -2.20
C PHE A 247 17.84 -5.01 -1.10
N ILE A 248 17.63 -3.69 -1.17
CA ILE A 248 18.18 -2.73 -0.22
C ILE A 248 17.15 -2.53 0.91
N THR A 249 17.54 -2.92 2.12
CA THR A 249 16.69 -2.91 3.33
C THR A 249 16.83 -1.61 4.10
N TRP A 250 15.92 -1.35 5.05
CA TRP A 250 16.04 -0.25 6.01
C TRP A 250 16.90 -0.56 7.24
N GLY A 251 17.77 -1.57 7.15
CA GLY A 251 18.82 -1.83 8.14
C GLY A 251 18.96 -3.29 8.53
N TRP A 252 17.90 -4.07 8.37
CA TRP A 252 17.91 -5.48 8.72
C TRP A 252 18.77 -6.27 7.74
N LYS A 253 19.35 -7.35 8.25
CA LYS A 253 20.25 -8.23 7.51
C LYS A 253 19.75 -9.66 7.58
N ILE A 254 19.93 -10.38 6.50
CA ILE A 254 19.79 -11.84 6.42
C ILE A 254 21.14 -12.36 5.90
N ASN A 255 21.49 -13.60 6.22
CA ASN A 255 22.72 -14.21 5.74
C ASN A 255 22.60 -14.60 4.26
N ASP A 256 22.48 -13.59 3.40
CA ASP A 256 22.33 -13.69 1.96
C ASP A 256 22.79 -12.37 1.32
N GLU A 257 23.74 -12.46 0.39
CA GLU A 257 24.36 -11.32 -0.30
C GLU A 257 23.37 -10.47 -1.12
N LYS A 258 22.17 -11.00 -1.39
CA LYS A 258 21.08 -10.27 -2.02
C LYS A 258 20.62 -9.07 -1.18
N TYR A 259 20.67 -9.20 0.14
CA TYR A 259 20.11 -8.19 1.05
C TYR A 259 21.19 -7.21 1.50
N LEU A 260 20.96 -5.93 1.22
CA LEU A 260 21.92 -4.87 1.47
C LEU A 260 21.33 -3.89 2.49
N ALA A 261 21.89 -3.89 3.69
CA ALA A 261 21.46 -2.97 4.74
C ALA A 261 21.80 -1.51 4.39
N SER A 262 20.77 -0.68 4.31
CA SER A 262 20.85 0.76 4.12
C SER A 262 20.14 1.47 5.27
N GLN A 263 20.19 2.80 5.28
CA GLN A 263 19.32 3.59 6.14
C GLN A 263 17.94 3.82 5.51
N ILE A 264 16.94 4.00 6.36
CA ILE A 264 15.63 4.57 6.01
C ILE A 264 15.79 6.04 5.60
N THR A 265 15.07 6.45 4.57
CA THR A 265 15.15 7.81 4.03
C THR A 265 14.04 8.71 4.52
N ASN A 266 14.39 9.98 4.70
CA ASN A 266 13.49 10.98 5.24
C ASN A 266 12.53 11.46 4.16
N ARG A 267 11.45 10.70 3.95
CA ARG A 267 10.47 10.97 2.90
C ARG A 267 9.77 12.32 3.11
N TYR A 268 9.53 12.66 4.38
CA TYR A 268 8.83 13.89 4.75
C TYR A 268 9.78 15.09 4.92
N GLY A 269 11.10 14.91 4.83
CA GLY A 269 12.09 15.96 5.10
C GLY A 269 11.94 16.54 6.52
N LEU A 270 11.71 15.68 7.50
CA LEU A 270 11.66 16.00 8.94
C LEU A 270 13.08 16.23 9.48
N SER A 271 13.40 17.41 9.97
CA SER A 271 14.66 17.60 10.72
C SER A 271 14.63 16.76 12.01
N LYS A 272 15.77 16.20 12.43
CA LYS A 272 15.88 15.55 13.76
C LYS A 272 15.42 16.55 14.84
N ILE A 273 14.45 16.12 15.66
CA ILE A 273 13.78 16.69 16.85
C ILE A 273 13.73 18.20 17.13
N GLN A 274 14.74 19.02 16.83
CA GLN A 274 15.07 20.22 17.61
C GLN A 274 13.94 21.27 17.82
N ASN A 275 12.80 21.18 17.13
CA ASN A 275 11.64 22.06 17.37
C ASN A 275 10.28 21.33 17.50
N TYR A 276 10.23 20.02 17.78
CA TYR A 276 8.95 19.28 17.85
C TYR A 276 8.09 19.68 19.06
N PHE A 277 8.72 19.97 20.19
CA PHE A 277 8.04 20.22 21.47
C PHE A 277 7.52 21.67 21.64
N LYS A 278 7.87 22.61 20.75
CA LYS A 278 7.41 24.00 20.86
C LYS A 278 5.99 24.16 20.32
N ASN A 279 5.05 24.50 21.20
CA ASN A 279 3.67 24.96 20.93
C ASN A 279 2.67 23.94 20.35
N SER A 280 3.02 22.66 20.22
CA SER A 280 2.06 21.61 19.83
C SER A 280 1.16 21.27 21.02
N GLN A 281 -0.13 21.02 20.80
CA GLN A 281 -1.06 20.50 21.83
C GLN A 281 -1.80 19.24 21.36
N ASN A 282 -1.75 18.92 20.06
CA ASN A 282 -2.59 17.85 19.54
C ASN A 282 -2.05 16.46 19.84
N VAL A 283 -2.93 15.48 19.97
CA VAL A 283 -2.59 14.06 19.84
C VAL A 283 -3.08 13.61 18.47
N LEU A 284 -2.20 13.00 17.68
CA LEU A 284 -2.58 12.46 16.38
C LEU A 284 -2.80 10.96 16.51
N LEU A 285 -4.03 10.51 16.28
CA LEU A 285 -4.34 9.09 16.20
C LEU A 285 -4.48 8.69 14.73
N VAL A 286 -3.50 7.94 14.22
CA VAL A 286 -3.44 7.43 12.86
C VAL A 286 -4.18 6.11 12.80
N GLN A 287 -5.21 6.04 11.96
CA GLN A 287 -6.10 4.91 11.80
C GLN A 287 -5.65 3.98 10.66
N ASN A 288 -5.84 2.68 10.86
CA ASN A 288 -5.92 1.71 9.76
C ASN A 288 -7.24 1.87 9.01
N THR A 289 -7.38 1.21 7.87
CA THR A 289 -8.67 1.06 7.19
C THR A 289 -9.00 -0.42 7.03
N ILE A 290 -10.22 -0.72 6.60
CA ILE A 290 -10.65 -2.08 6.33
C ILE A 290 -9.74 -2.71 5.27
N ASN A 291 -9.29 -3.94 5.54
CA ASN A 291 -8.53 -4.71 4.55
C ASN A 291 -9.44 -5.03 3.36
N PRO A 292 -8.89 -5.13 2.14
CA PRO A 292 -9.66 -5.56 0.98
C PRO A 292 -10.37 -6.91 1.18
N SER A 293 -11.49 -7.09 0.51
CA SER A 293 -12.33 -8.31 0.57
C SER A 293 -11.66 -9.58 0.05
N TYR A 294 -10.53 -9.49 -0.66
CA TYR A 294 -9.79 -10.66 -1.15
C TYR A 294 -8.92 -11.34 -0.07
N HIS A 295 -8.84 -10.77 1.13
CA HIS A 295 -8.21 -11.45 2.26
C HIS A 295 -9.06 -12.62 2.73
N THR A 296 -8.42 -13.70 3.23
CA THR A 296 -9.10 -14.93 3.66
C THR A 296 -9.77 -14.81 5.04
N GLU A 297 -9.56 -13.69 5.73
CA GLU A 297 -10.16 -13.40 7.03
C GLU A 297 -11.49 -12.63 6.87
N ASP A 298 -12.36 -12.68 7.88
CA ASP A 298 -13.56 -11.83 7.91
C ASP A 298 -13.14 -10.38 8.19
N VAL A 299 -12.81 -9.65 7.12
CA VAL A 299 -12.31 -8.28 7.18
C VAL A 299 -13.30 -7.31 7.84
N TYR A 300 -14.61 -7.58 7.76
CA TYR A 300 -15.63 -6.73 8.36
C TYR A 300 -15.73 -6.97 9.87
N TYR A 301 -15.67 -8.24 10.30
CA TYR A 301 -15.62 -8.59 11.71
C TYR A 301 -14.35 -8.06 12.37
N GLU A 302 -13.19 -8.29 11.75
CA GLU A 302 -11.90 -7.81 12.25
C GLU A 302 -11.89 -6.29 12.34
N PHE A 303 -12.35 -5.57 11.31
CA PHE A 303 -12.42 -4.12 11.35
C PHE A 303 -13.44 -3.59 12.37
N SER A 304 -14.55 -4.29 12.59
CA SER A 304 -15.52 -3.92 13.64
C SER A 304 -14.90 -4.03 15.04
N ASN A 305 -14.14 -5.09 15.30
CA ASN A 305 -13.40 -5.26 16.55
C ASN A 305 -12.30 -4.20 16.70
N TYR A 306 -11.54 -3.97 15.63
CA TYR A 306 -10.57 -2.88 15.56
C TYR A 306 -11.20 -1.54 15.94
N PHE A 307 -12.33 -1.16 15.33
CA PHE A 307 -13.01 0.11 15.57
C PHE A 307 -13.51 0.23 17.01
N LYS A 308 -14.11 -0.84 17.57
CA LYS A 308 -14.50 -0.89 18.99
C LYS A 308 -13.32 -0.62 19.91
N ASN A 309 -12.15 -1.20 19.63
CA ASN A 309 -10.93 -0.95 20.39
C ASN A 309 -10.50 0.53 20.32
N GLN A 310 -10.68 1.21 19.18
CA GLN A 310 -10.40 2.64 19.08
C GLN A 310 -11.36 3.46 19.95
N MET A 311 -12.64 3.09 19.97
CA MET A 311 -13.65 3.78 20.79
C MET A 311 -13.37 3.64 22.29
N VAL A 312 -12.92 2.46 22.74
CA VAL A 312 -12.47 2.24 24.12
C VAL A 312 -11.28 3.14 24.47
N PHE A 313 -10.30 3.26 23.57
CA PHE A 313 -9.15 4.14 23.76
C PHE A 313 -9.60 5.59 23.97
N ILE A 314 -10.45 6.12 23.08
CA ILE A 314 -10.93 7.51 23.13
C ILE A 314 -11.76 7.78 24.39
N ASP A 315 -12.61 6.84 24.79
CA ASP A 315 -13.43 6.92 26.00
C ASP A 315 -12.60 7.02 27.29
N LYS A 316 -11.40 6.42 27.31
CA LYS A 316 -10.49 6.45 28.45
C LYS A 316 -9.52 7.64 28.47
N LEU A 317 -9.44 8.42 27.38
CA LEU A 317 -8.66 9.66 27.39
C LEU A 317 -9.30 10.73 28.28
N ASN A 318 -8.47 11.48 29.01
CA ASN A 318 -8.87 12.67 29.73
C ASN A 318 -9.48 13.71 28.77
N LEU A 319 -10.47 14.48 29.25
CA LEU A 319 -11.24 15.42 28.43
C LEU A 319 -10.36 16.42 27.68
N LYS A 320 -9.32 16.96 28.33
CA LYS A 320 -8.33 17.87 27.71
C LYS A 320 -7.63 17.25 26.50
N ILE A 321 -7.26 15.98 26.59
CA ILE A 321 -6.55 15.25 25.53
C ILE A 321 -7.52 14.91 24.41
N ARG A 322 -8.72 14.43 24.75
CA ARG A 322 -9.77 14.12 23.80
C ARG A 322 -10.16 15.34 22.94
N ASN A 323 -10.25 16.51 23.55
CA ASN A 323 -10.55 17.77 22.82
C ASN A 323 -9.43 18.19 21.84
N ASN A 324 -8.20 17.73 22.08
CA ASN A 324 -7.03 17.97 21.22
C ASN A 324 -6.70 16.76 20.32
N LEU A 325 -7.58 15.76 20.27
CA LEU A 325 -7.38 14.55 19.47
C LEU A 325 -7.75 14.80 18.01
N ILE A 326 -6.81 14.48 17.12
CA ILE A 326 -7.04 14.46 15.67
C ILE A 326 -7.03 13.01 15.21
N ILE A 327 -8.15 12.57 14.63
CA ILE A 327 -8.27 11.26 13.98
C ILE A 327 -7.81 11.40 12.53
N ARG A 328 -6.74 10.70 12.15
CA ARG A 328 -6.24 10.65 10.78
C ARG A 328 -6.64 9.34 10.13
N LEU A 329 -7.62 9.39 9.24
CA LEU A 329 -8.03 8.24 8.45
C LEU A 329 -6.95 7.86 7.43
N HIS A 330 -6.92 6.57 7.09
CA HIS A 330 -6.02 6.08 6.07
C HIS A 330 -6.38 6.71 4.71
N ARG A 331 -5.37 6.93 3.85
CA ARG A 331 -5.62 7.54 2.54
C ARG A 331 -6.53 6.65 1.67
N ALA A 332 -6.42 5.33 1.83
CA ALA A 332 -7.24 4.39 1.07
C ALA A 332 -8.72 4.46 1.46
N THR A 333 -9.08 4.91 2.67
CA THR A 333 -10.49 5.12 3.06
C THR A 333 -11.24 6.00 2.06
N SER A 334 -10.59 7.07 1.57
CA SER A 334 -11.19 7.98 0.57
C SER A 334 -11.29 7.39 -0.83
N LEU A 335 -10.49 6.36 -1.14
CA LEU A 335 -10.44 5.70 -2.45
C LEU A 335 -11.41 4.51 -2.51
N LEU A 336 -11.50 3.79 -1.41
CA LEU A 336 -12.32 2.59 -1.28
C LEU A 336 -13.76 3.01 -0.99
N ASN A 337 -14.01 4.00 -0.12
CA ASN A 337 -15.36 4.38 0.34
C ASN A 337 -16.23 3.18 0.80
N HIS A 338 -15.60 2.04 1.07
CA HIS A 338 -16.23 0.84 1.57
C HIS A 338 -16.42 0.99 3.08
N TYR A 339 -17.54 0.45 3.58
CA TYR A 339 -17.88 0.39 5.00
C TYR A 339 -18.19 1.73 5.68
N GLU A 340 -18.31 2.82 4.92
CA GLU A 340 -18.69 4.16 5.41
C GLU A 340 -17.89 4.60 6.65
N GLU A 341 -16.60 4.24 6.69
CA GLU A 341 -15.73 4.43 7.84
C GLU A 341 -15.76 5.88 8.36
N ASN A 342 -15.76 6.85 7.44
CA ASN A 342 -15.84 8.28 7.78
C ASN A 342 -17.16 8.66 8.45
N LEU A 343 -18.29 8.04 8.08
CA LEU A 343 -19.58 8.27 8.73
C LEU A 343 -19.57 7.69 10.13
N LYS A 344 -19.01 6.47 10.34
CA LYS A 344 -18.88 5.88 11.68
C LYS A 344 -18.10 6.77 12.66
N TRP A 345 -17.06 7.45 12.18
CA TRP A 345 -16.32 8.42 12.99
C TRP A 345 -17.11 9.69 13.27
N LYS A 346 -17.89 10.19 12.30
CA LYS A 346 -18.73 11.39 12.45
C LYS A 346 -19.93 11.15 13.36
N ASP A 347 -20.50 9.95 13.31
CA ASP A 347 -21.64 9.50 14.13
C ASP A 347 -21.21 9.04 15.54
N SER A 348 -19.92 9.15 15.86
CA SER A 348 -19.43 8.81 17.19
C SER A 348 -20.01 9.75 18.25
N LYS A 349 -20.16 9.25 19.49
CA LYS A 349 -20.63 10.05 20.64
C LYS A 349 -19.67 11.19 21.06
N PHE A 350 -18.53 11.34 20.39
CA PHE A 350 -17.49 12.31 20.72
C PHE A 350 -17.38 13.37 19.63
N ASN A 351 -17.19 14.64 20.03
CA ASN A 351 -16.88 15.70 19.09
C ASN A 351 -15.39 15.64 18.70
N LEU A 352 -15.08 14.94 17.61
CA LEU A 352 -13.70 14.64 17.18
C LEU A 352 -13.27 15.45 15.95
N GLN A 353 -12.00 15.86 15.91
CA GLN A 353 -11.40 16.43 14.71
C GLN A 353 -10.97 15.31 13.77
N ILE A 354 -11.53 15.24 12.56
CA ILE A 354 -11.26 14.16 11.60
C ILE A 354 -10.54 14.72 10.37
N ASP A 355 -9.37 14.16 10.07
CA ASP A 355 -8.71 14.30 8.79
C ASP A 355 -8.93 13.04 7.94
N GLU A 356 -9.70 13.19 6.85
CA GLU A 356 -10.04 12.14 5.88
C GLU A 356 -8.89 11.77 4.92
N GLY A 357 -7.63 11.84 5.37
CA GLY A 357 -6.48 11.57 4.53
C GLY A 357 -6.01 12.75 3.65
N LYS A 358 -6.55 13.96 3.85
CA LYS A 358 -6.39 15.10 2.93
C LYS A 358 -5.18 15.98 3.24
N LEU A 359 -4.87 16.26 4.50
CA LEU A 359 -3.71 17.07 4.84
C LEU A 359 -2.39 16.33 4.56
N LYS A 360 -1.32 17.10 4.36
CA LYS A 360 0.02 16.54 4.27
C LYS A 360 0.43 16.00 5.64
N PHE A 361 0.81 14.73 5.72
CA PHE A 361 1.17 14.07 6.97
C PHE A 361 2.22 14.84 7.79
N LYS A 362 3.26 15.38 7.13
CA LYS A 362 4.26 16.27 7.75
C LYS A 362 3.66 17.44 8.54
N LYS A 363 2.56 18.05 8.05
CA LYS A 363 1.90 19.17 8.75
C LYS A 363 1.23 18.70 10.04
N LEU A 364 0.63 17.51 10.03
CA LEU A 364 0.02 16.91 11.22
C LEU A 364 1.08 16.52 12.24
N LEU A 365 2.16 15.88 11.79
CA LEU A 365 3.30 15.55 12.66
C LEU A 365 3.79 16.79 13.41
N LYS A 366 4.08 17.89 12.70
CA LYS A 366 4.57 19.15 13.30
C LYS A 366 3.61 19.84 14.28
N LYS A 367 2.32 19.50 14.27
CA LYS A 367 1.29 20.12 15.12
C LYS A 367 0.93 19.25 16.34
N SER A 368 1.49 18.06 16.43
CA SER A 368 1.11 17.07 17.43
C SER A 368 2.24 16.93 18.45
N LYS A 369 1.89 16.64 19.71
CA LYS A 369 2.82 16.30 20.79
C LYS A 369 3.14 14.82 20.80
N ILE A 370 2.13 13.99 20.52
CA ILE A 370 2.20 12.53 20.54
C ILE A 370 1.57 12.02 19.26
N ILE A 371 2.24 11.09 18.58
CA ILE A 371 1.68 10.36 17.44
C ILE A 371 1.35 8.95 17.88
N ILE A 372 0.12 8.51 17.64
CA ILE A 372 -0.35 7.19 18.02
C ILE A 372 -0.74 6.43 16.76
N PHE A 373 -0.18 5.24 16.58
CA PHE A 373 -0.49 4.36 15.46
C PHE A 373 -1.28 3.15 15.94
N SER A 374 -2.47 2.96 15.36
CA SER A 374 -3.40 1.88 15.72
C SER A 374 -3.11 0.54 15.02
N TYR A 375 -2.06 0.47 14.21
CA TYR A 375 -1.64 -0.71 13.45
C TYR A 375 -0.14 -0.64 13.14
N ASP A 376 0.42 -1.74 12.64
CA ASP A 376 1.84 -1.89 12.32
C ASP A 376 2.23 -1.08 11.06
N SER A 377 2.34 0.23 11.24
CA SER A 377 2.42 1.18 10.13
C SER A 377 3.84 1.58 9.77
N THR A 378 4.04 1.93 8.49
CA THR A 378 5.28 2.59 8.04
C THR A 378 5.53 3.91 8.77
N GLY A 379 4.46 4.64 9.12
CA GLY A 379 4.58 5.91 9.82
C GLY A 379 5.16 5.76 11.23
N PHE A 380 4.83 4.67 11.94
CA PHE A 380 5.38 4.37 13.26
C PHE A 380 6.90 4.17 13.17
N LEU A 381 7.33 3.31 12.25
CA LEU A 381 8.74 3.03 12.00
C LEU A 381 9.54 4.29 11.62
N GLU A 382 8.98 5.13 10.75
CA GLU A 382 9.58 6.42 10.40
C GLU A 382 9.65 7.36 11.61
N CYS A 383 8.60 7.46 12.43
CA CYS A 383 8.62 8.34 13.59
C CYS A 383 9.68 7.89 14.62
N LEU A 384 9.81 6.60 14.90
CA LEU A 384 10.88 6.06 15.75
C LEU A 384 12.27 6.40 15.19
N ALA A 385 12.47 6.25 13.88
CA ALA A 385 13.74 6.54 13.21
C ALA A 385 14.14 8.02 13.32
N TYR A 386 13.17 8.93 13.16
CA TYR A 386 13.38 10.38 13.29
C TYR A 386 13.26 10.90 14.72
N ASN A 387 13.14 9.99 15.69
CA ASN A 387 13.06 10.26 17.12
C ASN A 387 11.86 11.16 17.49
N ILE A 388 10.70 10.93 16.86
CA ILE A 388 9.45 11.65 17.13
C ILE A 388 8.64 10.88 18.19
N PRO A 389 8.16 11.53 19.26
CA PRO A 389 7.36 10.89 20.31
C PRO A 389 6.16 10.14 19.74
N SER A 390 6.24 8.81 19.82
CA SER A 390 5.27 7.93 19.19
C SER A 390 4.93 6.75 20.07
N LEU A 391 3.66 6.38 20.02
CA LEU A 391 3.12 5.16 20.61
C LEU A 391 2.43 4.36 19.52
N ALA A 392 2.29 3.06 19.76
CA ALA A 392 1.47 2.20 18.93
C ALA A 392 0.58 1.31 19.80
N PHE A 393 -0.60 0.98 19.31
CA PHE A 393 -1.41 -0.08 19.90
C PHE A 393 -2.06 -0.91 18.81
N TRP A 394 -1.89 -2.22 18.89
CA TRP A 394 -2.32 -3.14 17.84
C TRP A 394 -3.36 -4.11 18.35
N GLN A 395 -4.28 -4.47 17.47
CA GLN A 395 -5.15 -5.63 17.65
C GLN A 395 -4.36 -6.90 17.31
N ASN A 396 -4.72 -8.03 17.94
CA ASN A 396 -4.16 -9.36 17.65
C ASN A 396 -2.65 -9.47 17.93
N ASP A 397 -2.14 -8.68 18.88
CA ASP A 397 -0.78 -8.70 19.41
C ASP A 397 0.32 -8.69 18.32
N LEU A 398 1.20 -9.70 18.34
CA LEU A 398 2.27 -9.92 17.36
C LEU A 398 1.94 -11.09 16.41
N SER A 399 0.66 -11.44 16.27
CA SER A 399 0.25 -12.64 15.51
C SER A 399 0.61 -12.57 14.03
N HIS A 400 0.69 -11.37 13.44
CA HIS A 400 1.06 -11.13 12.04
C HIS A 400 2.58 -11.18 11.81
N MET A 401 3.38 -11.25 12.87
CA MET A 401 4.83 -11.23 12.79
C MET A 401 5.46 -12.61 12.70
N ARG A 402 6.63 -12.67 12.08
CA ARG A 402 7.52 -13.84 12.11
C ARG A 402 8.04 -14.07 13.53
N GLU A 403 8.19 -15.33 13.90
CA GLU A 403 8.70 -15.69 15.23
C GLU A 403 10.08 -15.07 15.51
N SER A 404 10.96 -15.04 14.50
CA SER A 404 12.33 -14.51 14.59
C SER A 404 12.43 -13.01 14.91
N VAL A 405 11.33 -12.25 14.85
CA VAL A 405 11.34 -10.81 15.15
C VAL A 405 10.54 -10.45 16.39
N LYS A 406 9.68 -11.34 16.91
CA LYS A 406 8.78 -11.06 18.03
C LYS A 406 9.51 -10.53 19.27
N SER A 407 10.63 -11.16 19.62
CA SER A 407 11.46 -10.76 20.77
C SER A 407 11.94 -9.30 20.72
N ASP A 408 12.08 -8.72 19.51
CA ASP A 408 12.46 -7.32 19.38
C ASP A 408 11.28 -6.38 19.56
N PHE A 409 10.07 -6.76 19.11
CA PHE A 409 8.85 -5.99 19.34
C PHE A 409 8.39 -6.08 20.80
N GLU A 410 8.62 -7.19 21.48
CA GLU A 410 8.38 -7.32 22.92
C GLU A 410 9.20 -6.32 23.74
N LYS A 411 10.37 -5.89 23.28
CA LYS A 411 11.14 -4.82 23.93
C LYS A 411 10.39 -3.49 23.88
N LEU A 412 9.70 -3.18 22.76
CA LEU A 412 8.83 -2.00 22.65
C LEU A 412 7.63 -2.10 23.58
N VAL A 413 7.08 -3.32 23.78
CA VAL A 413 5.98 -3.57 24.72
C VAL A 413 6.43 -3.33 26.16
N LYS A 414 7.57 -3.91 26.55
CA LYS A 414 8.16 -3.73 27.88
C LYS A 414 8.52 -2.27 28.18
N ALA A 415 8.92 -1.51 27.16
CA ALA A 415 9.20 -0.08 27.27
C ALA A 415 7.94 0.81 27.20
N GLU A 416 6.75 0.24 27.08
CA GLU A 416 5.49 0.97 26.95
C GLU A 416 5.47 1.94 25.76
N ILE A 417 6.11 1.54 24.65
CA ILE A 417 6.04 2.23 23.34
C ILE A 417 4.98 1.55 22.47
N LEU A 418 4.85 0.22 22.58
CA LEU A 418 3.84 -0.60 21.90
C LEU A 418 2.88 -1.21 22.94
N PHE A 419 1.59 -1.23 22.63
CA PHE A 419 0.55 -1.77 23.48
C PHE A 419 -0.36 -2.74 22.73
N PHE A 420 -1.01 -3.62 23.47
CA PHE A 420 -2.09 -4.48 22.94
C PHE A 420 -3.45 -4.23 23.61
N SER A 421 -3.51 -3.23 24.50
CA SER A 421 -4.73 -2.87 25.23
C SER A 421 -5.03 -1.39 25.05
N SER A 422 -6.23 -1.09 24.54
CA SER A 422 -6.75 0.27 24.39
C SER A 422 -6.79 1.03 25.71
N LYS A 423 -7.06 0.34 26.83
CA LYS A 423 -7.07 0.95 28.16
C LYS A 423 -5.66 1.34 28.59
N LYS A 424 -4.69 0.41 28.51
CA LYS A 424 -3.30 0.66 28.94
C LYS A 424 -2.66 1.81 28.16
N ILE A 425 -2.88 1.89 26.85
CA ILE A 425 -2.34 3.01 26.08
C ILE A 425 -3.05 4.33 26.40
N ALA A 426 -4.37 4.34 26.66
CA ALA A 426 -5.05 5.55 27.13
C ALA A 426 -4.49 6.03 28.47
N ASP A 427 -4.28 5.12 29.42
CA ASP A 427 -3.65 5.41 30.71
C ASP A 427 -2.24 5.98 30.51
N LYS A 428 -1.43 5.39 29.62
CA LYS A 428 -0.10 5.92 29.28
C LYS A 428 -0.20 7.34 28.74
N VAL A 429 -1.07 7.59 27.77
CA VAL A 429 -1.25 8.90 27.14
C VAL A 429 -1.68 9.94 28.18
N ASN A 430 -2.65 9.60 29.04
CA ASN A 430 -3.08 10.47 30.13
C ASN A 430 -1.92 10.86 31.06
N ASN A 431 -1.05 9.90 31.36
CA ASN A 431 0.09 10.11 32.27
C ASN A 431 1.20 10.97 31.67
N ILE A 432 1.51 10.81 30.37
CA ILE A 432 2.65 11.51 29.73
C ILE A 432 2.29 12.83 29.07
N TYR A 433 1.01 13.15 28.87
CA TYR A 433 0.59 14.25 27.99
C TYR A 433 1.10 15.64 28.42
N GLU A 434 1.20 15.89 29.73
CA GLU A 434 1.71 17.17 30.24
C GLU A 434 3.23 17.29 30.06
N ASP A 435 3.99 16.19 30.16
CA ASP A 435 5.46 16.16 30.02
C ASP A 435 5.94 14.98 29.14
N VAL A 436 5.62 15.08 27.85
CA VAL A 436 6.02 14.10 26.82
C VAL A 436 7.53 14.10 26.63
N GLU A 437 8.17 15.26 26.79
CA GLU A 437 9.60 15.43 26.54
C GLU A 437 10.44 14.63 27.55
N SER A 438 10.12 14.72 28.83
CA SER A 438 10.80 13.94 29.88
C SER A 438 10.66 12.43 29.66
N TRP A 439 9.44 11.94 29.39
CA TRP A 439 9.24 10.52 29.07
C TRP A 439 10.04 10.08 27.84
N TRP A 440 9.91 10.82 26.73
CA TRP A 440 10.51 10.41 25.47
C TRP A 440 12.04 10.48 25.48
N ASN A 441 12.61 11.47 26.17
CA ASN A 441 14.07 11.65 26.26
C ASN A 441 14.72 10.81 27.35
N SER A 442 13.95 10.08 28.16
CA SER A 442 14.51 9.17 29.16
C SER A 442 15.41 8.11 28.52
N ASP A 443 16.47 7.71 29.25
CA ASP A 443 17.46 6.74 28.75
C ASP A 443 16.83 5.41 28.38
N GLN A 444 15.87 4.93 29.17
CA GLN A 444 15.15 3.69 28.92
C GLN A 444 14.45 3.71 27.54
N ILE A 445 13.68 4.76 27.26
CA ILE A 445 12.92 4.90 26.00
C ILE A 445 13.88 5.09 24.83
N GLN A 446 14.90 5.94 24.99
CA GLN A 446 15.86 6.21 23.93
C GLN A 446 16.71 4.99 23.58
N ASN A 447 17.12 4.18 24.55
CA ASN A 447 17.91 2.97 24.31
C ASN A 447 17.08 1.93 23.55
N VAL A 448 15.88 1.62 24.03
CA VAL A 448 14.98 0.66 23.35
C VAL A 448 14.65 1.11 21.93
N ARG A 449 14.37 2.41 21.73
CA ARG A 449 14.14 2.98 20.39
C ARG A 449 15.38 2.84 19.49
N LYS A 450 16.57 3.20 19.97
CA LYS A 450 17.81 3.12 19.18
C LYS A 450 18.10 1.69 18.76
N ASP A 451 18.01 0.75 19.69
CA ASP A 451 18.25 -0.68 19.43
C ASP A 451 17.28 -1.22 18.39
N PHE A 452 15.99 -0.90 18.53
CA PHE A 452 14.97 -1.29 17.56
C PHE A 452 15.24 -0.67 16.17
N CYS A 453 15.51 0.64 16.12
CA CYS A 453 15.78 1.35 14.87
C CYS A 453 17.06 0.87 14.19
N LEU A 454 18.10 0.46 14.91
CA LEU A 454 19.33 -0.08 14.30
C LEU A 454 19.04 -1.28 13.40
N LYS A 455 18.04 -2.08 13.76
CA LYS A 455 17.62 -3.26 12.99
C LYS A 455 16.53 -2.95 11.96
N TYR A 456 15.51 -2.18 12.30
CA TYR A 456 14.32 -2.06 11.44
C TYR A 456 14.19 -0.70 10.71
N ALA A 457 14.87 0.35 11.16
CA ALA A 457 14.73 1.71 10.63
C ALA A 457 16.01 2.53 10.80
N ASN A 458 17.11 1.99 10.30
CA ASN A 458 18.44 2.49 10.62
C ASN A 458 18.64 3.88 10.00
N THR A 459 19.23 4.82 10.73
CA THR A 459 19.54 6.19 10.24
C THR A 459 21.04 6.51 10.24
N HIS A 460 21.88 5.50 10.47
CA HIS A 460 23.34 5.58 10.56
C HIS A 460 24.04 4.79 9.45
N ASN A 461 23.38 3.78 8.88
CA ASN A 461 23.87 3.05 7.71
C ASN A 461 24.10 3.98 6.51
N PRO A 462 24.94 3.59 5.54
CA PRO A 462 25.13 4.37 4.32
C PRO A 462 23.79 4.68 3.63
N HIS A 463 23.65 5.93 3.17
CA HIS A 463 22.47 6.35 2.40
C HIS A 463 22.26 5.42 1.20
N PRO A 464 21.02 5.09 0.79
CA PRO A 464 20.77 4.18 -0.34
C PRO A 464 21.49 4.64 -1.63
N ASN A 465 21.59 5.95 -1.88
CA ASN A 465 22.44 6.51 -2.94
C ASN A 465 23.90 6.01 -2.97
N ILE A 466 24.51 5.79 -1.81
CA ILE A 466 25.90 5.30 -1.70
C ILE A 466 25.92 3.80 -2.04
N ILE A 467 25.00 3.03 -1.46
CA ILE A 467 24.84 1.61 -1.74
C ILE A 467 24.62 1.38 -3.24
N ILE A 468 23.64 2.09 -3.82
CA ILE A 468 23.33 2.08 -5.25
C ILE A 468 24.58 2.45 -6.05
N LYS A 469 25.26 3.57 -5.75
CA LYS A 469 26.48 3.95 -6.49
C LYS A 469 27.55 2.86 -6.46
N ASN A 470 27.75 2.19 -5.32
CA ASN A 470 28.77 1.15 -5.18
C ASN A 470 28.41 -0.14 -5.93
N LEU A 471 27.12 -0.50 -6.02
CA LEU A 471 26.67 -1.65 -6.83
C LEU A 471 26.81 -1.43 -8.35
N LEU A 472 26.90 -0.17 -8.76
CA LEU A 472 26.91 0.24 -10.16
C LEU A 472 28.32 0.55 -10.70
N LYS A 473 29.32 0.53 -9.83
CA LYS A 473 30.75 0.49 -10.20
C LYS A 473 31.11 -0.93 -10.60
#